data_AF-A0A392Q2Q0-F1
#
_entry.id   AF-A0A392Q2Q0-F1
#
_cell.length_a   1.000
_cell.length_b   1.000
_cell.length_c   1.000
_cell.angle_alpha   90.00
_cell.angle_beta   90.00
_cell.angle_gamma   90.00
#
_symmetry.space_group_name_H-M   'P 1'
#
loop_
_entity.id
_entity.type
_entity.pdbx_description
1 polymer ?
#
loop_
_entity_poly.entity_id
_entity_poly.type
_entity_poly.pdbx_seq_one_letter_code
_entity_poly.pdbx_strand_id
1 'polypeptide(L)' 'MCQWSNKQIAKRSSDWQRTAQNEWKWNVNGSSKGKPGAVGIGGVLRNDCGEIMVEFASSIG' A
#
# COMPACT_ATOMS: atom_id res chain seq x y z
N MET A 1 -19.07 24.14 17.01
CA MET A 1 -19.76 23.18 16.13
C MET A 1 -19.07 23.25 14.77
N CYS A 2 -18.21 22.29 14.45
CA CYS A 2 -17.43 22.33 13.21
C CYS A 2 -18.23 21.67 12.08
N GLN A 3 -18.65 22.47 11.09
CA GLN A 3 -19.27 21.97 9.86
C GLN A 3 -18.18 21.42 8.94
N TRP A 4 -18.29 20.14 8.61
CA TRP A 4 -17.46 19.49 7.59
C TRP A 4 -18.11 19.75 6.22
N SER A 5 -17.41 20.49 5.37
CA SER A 5 -17.77 20.65 3.96
C SER A 5 -17.64 19.29 3.26
N ASN A 6 -18.74 18.80 2.67
CA ASN A 6 -18.72 17.66 1.76
C ASN A 6 -18.11 18.10 0.43
N LYS A 7 -16.78 18.24 0.41
CA LYS A 7 -16.04 18.33 -0.85
C LYS A 7 -16.09 16.94 -1.46
N GLN A 8 -16.89 16.75 -2.51
CA GLN A 8 -16.86 15.54 -3.32
C GLN A 8 -15.49 15.43 -3.98
N ILE A 9 -14.52 14.89 -3.25
CA ILE A 9 -13.27 14.40 -3.79
C ILE A 9 -13.67 13.24 -4.66
N ALA A 10 -13.44 13.35 -5.98
CA ALA A 10 -13.62 12.26 -6.92
C ALA A 10 -12.98 11.01 -6.29
N LYS A 11 -13.80 10.02 -5.91
CA LYS A 11 -13.33 8.75 -5.40
C LYS A 11 -12.44 8.17 -6.49
N ARG A 12 -11.11 8.23 -6.29
CA ARG A 12 -10.21 7.39 -7.06
C ARG A 12 -10.72 5.96 -6.88
N SER A 13 -10.93 5.22 -7.97
CA SER A 13 -11.33 3.83 -7.82
C SER A 13 -10.28 3.16 -6.96
N SER A 14 -10.72 2.49 -5.90
CA SER A 14 -9.83 1.79 -4.97
C SER A 14 -9.33 0.47 -5.56
N ASP A 15 -9.72 0.17 -6.81
CA ASP A 15 -9.37 -1.05 -7.49
C ASP A 15 -7.89 -1.02 -7.85
N TRP A 16 -7.21 -2.13 -7.55
CA TRP A 16 -5.82 -2.31 -7.93
C TRP A 16 -5.70 -2.10 -9.45
N GLN A 17 -4.90 -1.11 -9.84
CA GLN A 17 -4.57 -0.87 -11.24
C GLN A 17 -3.27 -1.57 -11.59
N ARG A 18 -3.31 -2.27 -12.72
CA ARG A 18 -2.15 -2.80 -13.42
C ARG A 18 -1.22 -1.65 -13.83
N THR A 19 0.09 -1.87 -13.78
CA THR A 19 1.08 -0.88 -14.24
C THR A 19 1.18 -0.87 -15.76
N ALA A 20 1.95 0.08 -16.31
CA ALA A 20 2.26 0.03 -17.74
C ALA A 20 3.12 -1.21 -18.05
N GLN A 21 3.20 -1.54 -19.34
CA GLN A 21 3.94 -2.70 -19.80
C GLN A 21 5.44 -2.56 -19.45
N ASN A 22 6.07 -3.66 -19.02
CA ASN A 22 7.44 -3.71 -18.50
C ASN A 22 7.72 -2.88 -17.23
N GLU A 23 6.70 -2.38 -16.54
CA GLU A 23 6.85 -1.75 -15.24
C GLU A 23 6.69 -2.73 -14.08
N TRP A 24 7.30 -2.39 -12.96
CA TRP A 24 7.28 -3.17 -11.74
C TRP A 24 6.66 -2.32 -10.62
N LYS A 25 5.85 -2.93 -9.77
CA LYS A 25 5.12 -2.24 -8.70
C LYS A 25 5.41 -2.84 -7.35
N TRP A 26 5.86 -2.00 -6.42
CA TRP A 26 5.90 -2.35 -5.01
C TRP A 26 4.56 -2.05 -4.34
N ASN A 27 3.97 -3.09 -3.76
CA ASN A 27 2.83 -3.00 -2.86
C ASN A 27 3.35 -3.22 -1.43
N VAL A 28 3.49 -2.13 -0.65
CA VAL A 28 4.11 -2.15 0.68
C VAL A 28 3.08 -1.78 1.75
N ASN A 29 3.17 -2.43 2.91
CA ASN A 29 2.39 -2.09 4.09
C ASN A 29 3.26 -2.11 5.36
N GLY A 30 2.84 -1.33 6.36
CA GLY A 30 3.41 -1.34 7.70
C GLY A 30 2.51 -2.08 8.69
N SER A 31 3.12 -2.59 9.76
CA SER A 31 2.44 -3.18 10.91
C SER A 31 3.02 -2.64 12.21
N SER A 32 2.18 -2.44 13.21
CA SER A 32 2.59 -1.96 14.54
C SER A 32 1.70 -2.57 15.62
N LYS A 33 2.31 -2.98 16.74
CA LYS A 33 1.60 -3.45 17.95
C LYS A 33 1.20 -2.33 18.92
N GLY A 34 1.45 -1.06 18.61
CA GLY A 34 1.07 0.08 19.47
C GLY A 34 2.16 1.14 19.59
N LYS A 35 2.02 2.05 20.57
CA LYS A 35 2.95 3.15 20.84
C LYS A 35 3.30 3.25 22.35
N PRO A 36 4.48 2.75 22.80
CA PRO A 36 5.46 2.00 22.02
C PRO A 36 4.99 0.56 21.74
N GLY A 37 5.50 -0.05 20.67
CA GLY A 37 5.22 -1.43 20.32
C GLY A 37 6.04 -1.85 19.10
N ALA A 38 6.31 -3.15 18.96
CA ALA A 38 7.07 -3.69 17.84
C ALA A 38 6.41 -3.31 16.49
N VAL A 39 7.25 -3.01 15.51
CA VAL A 39 6.91 -2.60 14.16
C VAL A 39 7.59 -3.46 13.11
N GLY A 40 6.88 -3.64 12.00
CA GLY A 40 7.37 -4.37 10.84
C GLY A 40 6.89 -3.72 9.56
N ILE A 41 7.65 -3.92 8.49
CA ILE A 41 7.30 -3.56 7.13
C ILE A 41 7.30 -4.82 6.27
N GLY A 42 6.40 -4.88 5.31
CA GLY A 42 6.40 -5.97 4.34
C GLY A 42 5.73 -5.54 3.04
N GLY A 43 5.88 -6.36 2.02
CA GLY A 43 5.29 -6.07 0.74
C GLY A 43 5.62 -7.08 -0.33
N VAL A 44 5.05 -6.84 -1.51
CA VAL A 44 5.25 -7.65 -2.70
C VAL A 44 5.66 -6.78 -3.88
N LEU A 45 6.53 -7.32 -4.73
CA LEU A 45 6.86 -6.77 -6.03
C LEU A 45 6.03 -7.48 -7.07
N ARG A 46 5.30 -6.72 -7.89
CA ARG A 46 4.51 -7.26 -8.98
C ARG A 46 5.04 -6.80 -10.32
N ASN A 47 4.99 -7.67 -11.33
CA ASN A 47 5.20 -7.25 -12.71
C ASN A 47 3.93 -6.60 -13.29
N ASP A 48 4.02 -6.17 -14.54
CA ASP A 48 2.93 -5.61 -15.34
C ASP A 48 1.79 -6.60 -15.62
N CYS A 49 2.02 -7.91 -15.50
CA CYS A 49 0.96 -8.91 -15.55
C CYS A 49 0.15 -8.99 -14.23
N GLY A 50 0.70 -8.43 -13.14
CA GLY A 50 0.15 -8.50 -11.79
C GLY A 50 0.66 -9.70 -10.97
N GLU A 51 1.62 -10.45 -11.51
CA GLU A 51 2.23 -11.62 -10.88
C GLU A 51 3.24 -11.17 -9.81
N ILE A 52 3.30 -11.91 -8.70
CA ILE A 52 4.24 -11.62 -7.62
C ILE A 52 5.60 -12.18 -7.99
N MET A 53 6.59 -11.29 -8.09
CA MET A 53 7.98 -11.63 -8.39
C MET A 53 8.78 -11.83 -7.11
N VAL A 54 8.49 -11.05 -6.07
CA VAL A 54 9.22 -11.04 -4.80
C VAL A 54 8.26 -10.72 -3.67
N GLU A 55 8.47 -11.37 -2.52
CA GLU A 55 7.83 -11.03 -1.25
C GLU A 55 8.91 -10.69 -0.23
N PHE A 56 8.64 -9.72 0.65
CA PHE A 56 9.55 -9.39 1.76
C PHE A 56 8.78 -9.06 3.03
N ALA A 57 9.44 -9.33 4.15
CA ALA A 57 9.03 -8.90 5.47
C ALA A 57 10.27 -8.60 6.30
N SER A 58 10.26 -7.48 7.02
CA SER A 58 11.34 -7.07 7.92
C SER A 58 10.78 -6.45 9.18
N SER A 59 11.31 -6.83 10.33
CA SER A 59 11.16 -6.05 11.55
C SER A 59 12.02 -4.78 11.42
N ILE A 60 11.50 -3.63 11.88
CA ILE A 60 12.19 -2.33 11.76
C ILE A 60 12.25 -1.54 13.08
N GLY A 61 11.87 -2.15 14.20
CA GLY A 61 11.88 -1.53 15.53
C GLY A 61 10.74 -1.99 16.42
#